data_AF-A0A815C833-F1
#
_entry.id   AF-A0A815C833-F1
#
_cell.length_a   1.000
_cell.length_b   1.000
_cell.length_c   1.000
_cell.angle_alpha   90.00
_cell.angle_beta   90.00
_cell.angle_gamma   90.00
#
_symmetry.space_group_name_H-M   'P 1'
#
loop_
_entity.id
_entity.type
_entity.pdbx_description
1 polymer ?
#
loop_
_entity_poly.entity_id
_entity_poly.type
_entity_poly.pdbx_seq_one_letter_code
_entity_poly.pdbx_strand_id
1 'polypeptide(L)'
;MQPNTISTAELQRRTLVCHVCGDTARGMNYDVLTCMSCKIFFRRNAFRAIETLRCPRVSNCNITKKKRSHCAACRLRKCFAVGMNRQLIQVFSPTELPHPRPLGLLRNDRSTLTRDQWTLLSNLINLHETETLLIQQQSLLDQESTRPIQRRGKALLVLDFFRNCLIWMESSLKRLKYFQSVSNTTRHVLLKHNIRSCASFNGFLVTRKLVLFNEPWLTHSFYKIFDEQLLISIFKIHKNFDLNDIVIKLFLLVMIFSSNCSPLTFDQSYQMESLESSLESLHIQDIFVTLLWKYLLYQYGPMEATIRYVILVKAMVDMISVKAQMSSVLVYEDMINETMKELERSLVLQD
;
A
#
# COMPACT_ATOMS: atom_id res chain seq x y z
N MET A 1 -26.98 -3.76 -60.50
CA MET A 1 -25.74 -4.27 -59.89
C MET A 1 -24.96 -3.07 -59.37
N GLN A 2 -24.83 -2.97 -58.05
CA GLN A 2 -24.22 -1.82 -57.36
C GLN A 2 -22.69 -1.83 -57.46
N PRO A 3 -22.04 -0.65 -57.48
CA PRO A 3 -20.58 -0.53 -57.49
C PRO A 3 -20.00 -0.73 -56.08
N ASN A 4 -19.00 -1.62 -55.97
CA ASN A 4 -18.28 -1.91 -54.73
C ASN A 4 -17.43 -0.71 -54.30
N THR A 5 -17.85 -0.08 -53.21
CA THR A 5 -17.08 0.88 -52.42
C THR A 5 -15.89 0.19 -51.75
N ILE A 6 -14.68 0.58 -52.12
CA ILE A 6 -13.46 0.25 -51.37
C ILE A 6 -13.50 1.03 -50.05
N SER A 7 -13.47 0.30 -48.94
CA SER A 7 -13.51 0.81 -47.58
C SER A 7 -12.32 1.73 -47.29
N THR A 8 -12.61 2.86 -46.64
CA THR A 8 -11.71 3.89 -46.13
C THR A 8 -10.73 3.42 -45.03
N ALA A 9 -10.62 2.11 -44.77
CA ALA A 9 -9.73 1.52 -43.76
C ALA A 9 -8.28 1.30 -44.24
N GLU A 10 -7.99 1.49 -45.54
CA GLU A 10 -6.72 1.02 -46.14
C GLU A 10 -5.68 2.14 -46.39
N LEU A 11 -6.01 3.41 -46.12
CA LEU A 11 -5.12 4.52 -46.49
C LEU A 11 -4.07 4.94 -45.43
N GLN A 12 -4.07 4.45 -44.18
CA GLN A 12 -3.02 4.86 -43.21
C GLN A 12 -2.61 3.79 -42.19
N ARG A 13 -1.86 2.77 -42.63
CA ARG A 13 -0.89 2.10 -41.75
C ARG A 13 0.53 2.43 -42.22
N ARG A 14 0.97 3.67 -41.99
CA ARG A 14 2.41 3.97 -41.92
C ARG A 14 2.99 3.03 -40.86
N THR A 15 3.82 2.08 -41.26
CA THR A 15 4.52 1.17 -40.35
C THR A 15 5.41 1.99 -39.44
N LEU A 16 4.91 2.31 -38.24
CA LEU A 16 5.66 3.09 -37.25
C LEU A 16 6.95 2.33 -36.92
N VAL A 17 8.08 3.02 -36.98
CA VAL A 17 9.42 2.44 -36.76
C VAL A 17 9.95 2.87 -35.39
N CYS A 18 10.57 1.94 -34.66
CA CYS A 18 11.20 2.20 -33.37
C CYS A 18 12.47 3.03 -33.55
N HIS A 19 12.50 4.25 -33.01
CA HIS A 19 13.64 5.16 -33.16
C HIS A 19 14.93 4.65 -32.51
N VAL A 20 14.85 3.67 -31.61
CA VAL A 20 16.03 3.06 -30.96
C VAL A 20 16.68 1.97 -31.79
N CYS A 21 15.91 1.10 -32.46
CA CYS A 21 16.45 -0.13 -33.07
C CYS A 21 15.89 -0.50 -34.45
N GLY A 22 14.99 0.30 -35.02
CA GLY A 22 14.41 0.08 -36.34
C GLY A 22 13.34 -1.04 -36.41
N ASP A 23 13.00 -1.68 -35.30
CA ASP A 23 11.90 -2.67 -35.23
C ASP A 23 10.53 -1.97 -35.33
N THR A 24 9.45 -2.71 -35.59
CA THR A 24 8.09 -2.14 -35.63
C THR A 24 7.74 -1.54 -34.26
N ALA A 25 7.42 -0.24 -34.23
CA ALA A 25 6.97 0.46 -33.04
C ALA A 25 5.53 0.06 -32.71
N ARG A 26 5.23 -0.02 -31.41
CA ARG A 26 3.89 -0.33 -30.90
C ARG A 26 3.16 0.92 -30.39
N GLY A 27 3.85 2.05 -30.30
CA GLY A 27 3.31 3.32 -29.80
C GLY A 27 4.42 4.21 -29.25
N MET A 28 4.00 5.36 -28.74
CA MET A 28 4.87 6.29 -28.00
C MET A 28 5.08 5.75 -26.58
N ASN A 29 6.33 5.55 -26.17
CA ASN A 29 6.67 5.16 -24.80
C ASN A 29 7.80 6.06 -24.30
N TYR A 30 7.60 6.68 -23.14
CA TYR A 30 8.56 7.62 -22.55
C TYR A 30 8.94 8.71 -23.56
N ASP A 31 7.93 9.33 -24.20
CA ASP A 31 8.03 10.37 -25.24
C ASP A 31 8.59 9.95 -26.61
N VAL A 32 8.91 8.67 -26.84
CA VAL A 32 9.51 8.23 -28.11
C VAL A 32 8.76 7.04 -28.72
N LEU A 33 8.56 7.07 -30.04
CA LEU A 33 8.07 5.92 -30.81
C LEU A 33 9.03 4.74 -30.70
N THR A 34 8.58 3.69 -30.01
CA THR A 34 9.44 2.54 -29.69
C THR A 34 8.71 1.20 -29.81
N CYS A 35 9.49 0.15 -30.06
CA CYS A 35 9.01 -1.23 -29.96
C CYS A 35 8.95 -1.68 -28.48
N MET A 36 8.18 -2.74 -28.21
CA MET A 36 8.00 -3.28 -26.85
C MET A 36 9.32 -3.64 -26.15
N SER A 37 10.28 -4.19 -26.90
CA SER A 37 11.59 -4.54 -26.34
C SER A 37 12.36 -3.32 -25.85
N CYS A 38 12.31 -2.19 -26.57
CA CYS A 38 13.00 -0.96 -26.17
C CYS A 38 12.29 -0.24 -25.03
N LYS A 39 10.94 -0.29 -24.99
CA LYS A 39 10.14 0.14 -23.83
C LYS A 39 10.60 -0.58 -22.55
N ILE A 40 10.55 -1.91 -22.56
CA ILE A 40 10.91 -2.73 -21.38
C ILE A 40 12.38 -2.55 -21.01
N PHE A 41 13.27 -2.50 -22.01
CA PHE A 41 14.70 -2.28 -21.79
C PHE A 41 14.97 -0.94 -21.12
N PHE A 42 14.34 0.15 -21.60
CA PHE A 42 14.50 1.48 -21.04
C PHE A 42 13.97 1.54 -19.61
N ARG A 43 12.75 1.03 -19.35
CA ARG A 43 12.18 0.93 -18.00
C ARG A 43 13.13 0.27 -16.99
N ARG A 44 13.82 -0.79 -17.40
CA ARG A 44 14.75 -1.57 -16.55
C ARG A 44 16.11 -0.91 -16.31
N ASN A 45 16.55 -0.01 -17.19
CA ASN A 45 17.92 0.48 -17.19
C ASN A 45 18.05 2.00 -17.09
N ALA A 46 16.96 2.77 -17.18
CA ALA A 46 16.97 4.23 -17.20
C ALA A 46 17.58 4.90 -15.95
N PHE A 47 17.60 4.20 -14.81
CA PHE A 47 18.21 4.68 -13.57
C PHE A 47 19.61 4.14 -13.32
N ARG A 48 20.14 3.27 -14.18
CA ARG A 48 21.51 2.76 -14.05
C ARG A 48 22.48 3.81 -14.56
N ALA A 49 23.57 4.03 -13.84
CA ALA A 49 24.69 4.82 -14.35
C ALA A 49 25.24 4.13 -15.61
N ILE A 50 25.24 4.83 -16.75
CA ILE A 50 25.65 4.27 -18.05
C ILE A 50 27.09 3.72 -17.98
N GLU A 51 27.94 4.35 -17.17
CA GLU A 51 29.33 3.96 -16.91
C GLU A 51 29.45 2.55 -16.29
N THR A 52 28.43 2.09 -15.54
CA THR A 52 28.39 0.73 -14.98
C THR A 52 28.09 -0.34 -16.04
N LEU A 53 27.65 0.05 -17.23
CA LEU A 53 27.42 -0.86 -18.34
C LEU A 53 28.66 -0.88 -19.24
N ARG A 54 29.42 -1.99 -19.21
CA ARG A 54 30.58 -2.17 -20.09
C ARG A 54 30.14 -2.42 -21.54
N CYS A 55 30.68 -1.64 -22.47
CA CYS A 55 30.57 -1.95 -23.90
C CYS A 55 31.62 -3.04 -24.25
N PRO A 56 31.24 -4.14 -24.93
CA PRO A 56 32.18 -5.19 -25.32
C PRO A 56 33.07 -4.80 -26.53
N ARG A 57 32.94 -3.56 -27.04
CA ARG A 57 33.69 -3.02 -28.18
C ARG A 57 34.03 -1.55 -27.87
N VAL A 58 33.90 -0.64 -28.83
CA VAL A 58 34.35 0.76 -28.72
C VAL A 58 33.18 1.73 -28.49
N SER A 59 32.30 1.46 -27.52
CA SER A 59 31.19 2.35 -27.12
C SER A 59 30.30 2.94 -28.25
N ASN A 60 30.34 2.39 -29.46
CA ASN A 60 29.63 2.90 -30.65
C ASN A 60 28.92 1.77 -31.41
N CYS A 61 28.31 0.83 -30.68
CA CYS A 61 27.62 -0.29 -31.28
C CYS A 61 26.35 0.18 -32.01
N ASN A 62 26.21 -0.20 -33.29
CA ASN A 62 24.98 0.04 -34.05
C ASN A 62 23.82 -0.81 -33.49
N ILE A 63 22.73 -0.15 -33.09
CA ILE A 63 21.57 -0.77 -32.45
C ILE A 63 20.50 -1.05 -33.51
N THR A 64 20.31 -2.34 -33.83
CA THR A 64 19.27 -2.82 -34.76
C THR A 64 18.41 -3.89 -34.11
N LYS A 65 17.25 -4.25 -34.69
CA LYS A 65 16.38 -5.35 -34.19
C LYS A 65 17.15 -6.61 -33.83
N LYS A 66 18.08 -7.04 -34.70
CA LYS A 66 18.89 -8.25 -34.51
C LYS A 66 20.03 -8.06 -33.51
N LYS A 67 20.58 -6.84 -33.39
CA LYS A 67 21.82 -6.59 -32.61
C LYS A 67 21.62 -5.89 -31.27
N ARG A 68 20.40 -5.43 -30.95
CA ARG A 68 20.08 -4.65 -29.74
C ARG A 68 20.32 -5.39 -28.41
N SER A 69 20.45 -6.72 -28.40
CA SER A 69 20.79 -7.49 -27.19
C SER A 69 22.29 -7.53 -26.89
N HIS A 70 23.16 -7.31 -27.88
CA HIS A 70 24.62 -7.50 -27.71
C HIS A 70 25.31 -6.42 -26.88
N CYS A 71 24.70 -5.24 -26.73
CA CYS A 71 25.31 -4.16 -25.95
C CYS A 71 24.25 -3.31 -25.24
N ALA A 72 24.07 -3.55 -23.94
CA ALA A 72 23.18 -2.76 -23.10
C ALA A 72 23.64 -1.30 -22.97
N ALA A 73 24.96 -1.05 -22.88
CA ALA A 73 25.52 0.29 -22.73
C ALA A 73 25.15 1.21 -23.91
N CYS A 74 25.44 0.78 -25.14
CA CYS A 74 25.14 1.56 -26.34
C CYS A 74 23.64 1.68 -26.61
N ARG A 75 22.86 0.64 -26.25
CA ARG A 75 21.40 0.69 -26.37
C ARG A 75 20.79 1.71 -25.43
N LEU A 76 21.23 1.75 -24.16
CA LEU A 76 20.73 2.71 -23.19
C LEU A 76 21.12 4.14 -23.57
N ARG A 77 22.38 4.33 -24.00
CA ARG A 77 22.84 5.63 -24.53
C ARG A 77 21.99 6.07 -25.73
N LYS A 78 21.68 5.15 -26.65
CA LYS A 78 20.80 5.45 -27.79
C LYS A 78 19.37 5.79 -27.36
N CYS A 79 18.81 5.11 -26.34
CA CYS A 79 17.50 5.45 -25.79
C CYS A 79 17.43 6.91 -25.31
N PHE A 80 18.42 7.36 -24.54
CA PHE A 80 18.49 8.76 -24.11
C PHE A 80 18.74 9.71 -25.28
N ALA A 81 19.63 9.34 -26.22
CA ALA A 81 19.94 10.15 -27.38
C ALA A 81 18.74 10.37 -28.31
N VAL A 82 17.75 9.47 -28.33
CA VAL A 82 16.50 9.65 -29.09
C VAL A 82 15.39 10.32 -28.27
N GLY A 83 15.68 10.76 -27.05
CA GLY A 83 14.75 11.53 -26.21
C GLY A 83 13.90 10.72 -25.23
N MET A 84 14.22 9.44 -24.95
CA MET A 84 13.42 8.68 -23.97
C MET A 84 13.54 9.30 -22.57
N ASN A 85 12.41 9.68 -21.97
CA ASN A 85 12.38 10.39 -20.70
C ASN A 85 12.18 9.44 -19.50
N ARG A 86 13.19 9.34 -18.63
CA ARG A 86 13.15 8.48 -17.43
C ARG A 86 12.18 8.98 -16.35
N GLN A 87 11.82 10.26 -16.35
CA GLN A 87 10.87 10.83 -15.38
C GLN A 87 9.43 10.32 -15.62
N LEU A 88 9.12 9.87 -16.84
CA LEU A 88 7.82 9.28 -17.19
C LEU A 88 7.67 7.81 -16.78
N ILE A 89 8.69 7.24 -16.13
CA ILE A 89 8.57 5.94 -15.48
C ILE A 89 7.81 6.17 -14.17
N GLN A 90 6.47 6.24 -14.25
CA GLN A 90 5.59 6.23 -13.08
C GLN A 90 5.81 4.93 -12.31
N VAL A 91 6.19 5.06 -11.05
CA VAL A 91 6.17 3.93 -10.12
C VAL A 91 4.70 3.70 -9.77
N PHE A 92 4.23 2.47 -10.03
CA PHE A 92 2.98 1.80 -9.60
C PHE A 92 1.93 1.49 -10.68
N SER A 93 1.80 0.18 -10.98
CA SER A 93 0.54 -0.60 -11.12
C SER A 93 0.83 -2.07 -11.53
N PRO A 94 0.03 -3.06 -11.10
CA PRO A 94 0.48 -4.38 -10.64
C PRO A 94 0.01 -5.54 -11.53
N THR A 95 0.77 -5.89 -12.58
CA THR A 95 0.48 -7.11 -13.39
C THR A 95 1.70 -7.87 -13.91
N GLU A 96 2.91 -7.47 -13.58
CA GLU A 96 4.09 -8.29 -13.84
C GLU A 96 5.02 -8.15 -12.63
N LEU A 97 4.89 -9.08 -11.67
CA LEU A 97 5.91 -9.33 -10.65
C LEU A 97 7.26 -9.47 -11.38
N PRO A 98 8.21 -8.52 -11.26
CA PRO A 98 9.56 -8.80 -11.67
C PRO A 98 10.08 -9.80 -10.64
N HIS A 99 10.39 -11.03 -11.04
CA HIS A 99 11.35 -11.80 -10.26
C HIS A 99 12.61 -10.92 -10.14
N PRO A 100 12.99 -10.43 -8.95
CA PRO A 100 14.31 -9.88 -8.77
C PRO A 100 15.24 -11.07 -8.86
N ARG A 101 16.31 -10.91 -9.65
CA ARG A 101 17.43 -11.84 -9.53
C ARG A 101 17.89 -11.75 -8.08
N PRO A 102 18.05 -12.88 -7.38
CA PRO A 102 18.71 -12.85 -6.09
C PRO A 102 20.07 -12.16 -6.29
N LEU A 103 20.35 -11.14 -5.49
CA LEU A 103 21.71 -10.70 -5.29
C LEU A 103 22.48 -11.95 -4.89
N GLY A 104 23.38 -12.41 -5.76
CA GLY A 104 24.17 -13.61 -5.57
C GLY A 104 25.25 -13.40 -4.51
N LEU A 105 24.84 -13.04 -3.30
CA LEU A 105 25.69 -13.02 -2.12
C LEU A 105 25.03 -13.97 -1.12
N LEU A 106 25.58 -15.18 -1.09
CA LEU A 106 25.24 -16.32 -0.20
C LEU A 106 24.09 -17.21 -0.69
N ARG A 107 24.44 -18.48 -0.97
CA ARG A 107 23.53 -19.58 -1.36
C ARG A 107 22.43 -19.92 -0.33
N ASN A 108 22.39 -19.22 0.81
CA ASN A 108 21.45 -19.37 1.92
C ASN A 108 20.96 -18.00 2.42
N ASP A 109 20.53 -17.13 1.50
CA ASP A 109 20.08 -15.79 1.87
C ASP A 109 18.70 -15.84 2.56
N ARG A 110 18.73 -15.92 3.90
CA ARG A 110 17.54 -15.87 4.78
C ARG A 110 16.72 -14.60 4.54
N SER A 111 17.25 -13.58 3.87
CA SER A 111 16.54 -12.34 3.54
C SER A 111 15.54 -12.48 2.38
N THR A 112 15.59 -13.58 1.62
CA THR A 112 14.65 -13.84 0.54
C THR A 112 13.33 -14.44 1.05
N LEU A 113 12.23 -14.08 0.38
CA LEU A 113 10.90 -14.66 0.62
C LEU A 113 10.87 -16.10 0.11
N THR A 114 10.50 -17.05 0.97
CA THR A 114 10.30 -18.45 0.58
C THR A 114 9.02 -18.63 -0.26
N ARG A 115 8.86 -19.77 -0.93
CA ARG A 115 7.64 -20.08 -1.70
C ARG A 115 6.37 -20.01 -0.85
N ASP A 116 6.44 -20.50 0.38
CA ASP A 116 5.30 -20.48 1.30
C ASP A 116 4.99 -19.05 1.75
N GLN A 117 6.03 -18.24 2.00
CA GLN A 117 5.87 -16.82 2.33
C GLN A 117 5.26 -16.02 1.16
N TRP A 118 5.61 -16.34 -0.09
CA TRP A 118 4.97 -15.75 -1.27
C TRP A 118 3.49 -16.13 -1.40
N THR A 119 3.17 -17.40 -1.10
CA THR A 119 1.80 -17.90 -1.12
C THR A 119 0.98 -17.22 -0.04
N LEU A 120 1.54 -17.11 1.18
CA LEU A 120 0.93 -16.36 2.28
C LEU A 120 0.71 -14.90 1.90
N LEU A 121 1.71 -14.20 1.38
CA LEU A 121 1.59 -12.81 0.95
C LEU A 121 0.48 -12.63 -0.09
N SER A 122 0.41 -13.52 -1.08
CA SER A 122 -0.62 -13.48 -2.11
C SER A 122 -2.03 -13.67 -1.52
N ASN A 123 -2.18 -14.61 -0.58
CA ASN A 123 -3.43 -14.82 0.13
C ASN A 123 -3.82 -13.59 0.96
N LEU A 124 -2.88 -12.97 1.67
CA LEU A 124 -3.14 -11.77 2.49
C LEU A 124 -3.54 -10.56 1.64
N ILE A 125 -2.92 -10.37 0.47
CA ILE A 125 -3.29 -9.32 -0.47
C ILE A 125 -4.74 -9.48 -0.93
N ASN A 126 -5.15 -10.72 -1.23
CA ASN A 126 -6.50 -11.04 -1.68
C ASN A 126 -7.53 -11.03 -0.53
N LEU A 127 -7.11 -11.27 0.72
CA LEU A 127 -7.98 -11.25 1.91
C LEU A 127 -8.40 -9.83 2.32
N HIS A 128 -7.52 -8.85 2.10
CA HIS A 128 -7.74 -7.46 2.45
C HIS A 128 -8.38 -6.67 1.31
N GLU A 129 -9.70 -6.84 1.16
CA GLU A 129 -10.57 -5.92 0.40
C GLU A 129 -10.69 -4.58 1.14
N THR A 130 -9.60 -3.80 1.20
CA THR A 130 -9.72 -2.36 1.50
C THR A 130 -10.58 -1.68 0.42
N GLU A 131 -10.72 -2.30 -0.76
CA GLU A 131 -11.60 -1.85 -1.85
C GLU A 131 -13.04 -1.65 -1.40
N THR A 132 -13.64 -2.55 -0.63
CA THR A 132 -15.04 -2.40 -0.20
C THR A 132 -15.24 -1.16 0.68
N LEU A 133 -14.33 -0.92 1.63
CA LEU A 133 -14.35 0.30 2.44
C LEU A 133 -14.08 1.55 1.58
N LEU A 134 -13.11 1.49 0.66
CA LEU A 134 -12.79 2.60 -0.25
C LEU A 134 -13.98 2.95 -1.14
N ILE A 135 -14.66 1.96 -1.71
CA ILE A 135 -15.86 2.13 -2.56
C ILE A 135 -16.99 2.75 -1.74
N GLN A 136 -17.23 2.25 -0.52
CA GLN A 136 -18.24 2.81 0.36
C GLN A 136 -17.96 4.28 0.71
N GLN A 137 -16.72 4.60 1.08
CA GLN A 137 -16.34 5.98 1.41
C GLN A 137 -16.34 6.89 0.17
N GLN A 138 -15.92 6.40 -1.01
CA GLN A 138 -15.98 7.15 -2.26
C GLN A 138 -17.44 7.48 -2.64
N SER A 139 -18.36 6.52 -2.51
CA SER A 139 -19.79 6.77 -2.77
C SER A 139 -20.36 7.86 -1.86
N LEU A 140 -19.96 7.89 -0.58
CA LEU A 140 -20.35 8.94 0.35
C LEU A 140 -19.80 10.32 -0.07
N LEU A 141 -18.54 10.38 -0.50
CA LEU A 141 -17.94 11.61 -1.04
C LEU A 141 -18.70 12.11 -2.28
N ASP A 142 -18.99 11.21 -3.21
CA ASP A 142 -19.72 11.56 -4.43
C ASP A 142 -21.10 12.12 -4.08
N GLN A 143 -21.82 11.50 -3.13
CA GLN A 143 -23.09 12.00 -2.64
C GLN A 143 -22.97 13.39 -1.98
N GLU A 144 -21.99 13.62 -1.11
CA GLU A 144 -21.78 14.94 -0.49
C GLU A 144 -21.38 16.01 -1.51
N SER A 145 -20.60 15.64 -2.54
CA SER A 145 -20.16 16.55 -3.60
C SER A 145 -21.33 17.07 -4.45
N THR A 146 -22.44 16.33 -4.55
CA THR A 146 -23.65 16.75 -5.28
C THR A 146 -24.56 17.68 -4.47
N ARG A 147 -24.41 17.73 -3.13
CA ARG A 147 -25.26 18.55 -2.26
C ARG A 147 -24.92 20.04 -2.36
N PRO A 148 -25.86 20.95 -2.09
CA PRO A 148 -25.56 22.37 -1.95
C PRO A 148 -24.51 22.60 -0.85
N ILE A 149 -23.54 23.50 -1.08
CA ILE A 149 -22.40 23.76 -0.19
C ILE A 149 -22.85 23.98 1.28
N GLN A 150 -23.97 24.69 1.47
CA GLN A 150 -24.55 24.99 2.78
C GLN A 150 -25.03 23.75 3.58
N ARG A 151 -25.25 22.60 2.90
CA ARG A 151 -25.76 21.36 3.51
C ARG A 151 -24.71 20.24 3.58
N ARG A 152 -23.46 20.51 3.19
CA ARG A 152 -22.35 19.54 3.27
C ARG A 152 -21.75 19.48 4.66
N GLY A 153 -21.05 18.39 4.97
CA GLY A 153 -20.15 18.36 6.13
C GLY A 153 -20.87 18.32 7.48
N LYS A 154 -21.76 17.33 7.63
CA LYS A 154 -22.32 16.96 8.93
C LYS A 154 -21.23 16.31 9.77
N ALA A 155 -21.14 16.70 11.04
CA ALA A 155 -20.20 16.12 12.00
C ALA A 155 -20.35 14.59 12.11
N LEU A 156 -21.58 14.08 12.02
CA LEU A 156 -21.86 12.64 12.06
C LEU A 156 -21.10 11.83 11.02
N LEU A 157 -20.81 12.39 9.83
CA LEU A 157 -20.04 11.70 8.78
C LEU A 157 -18.61 11.36 9.21
N VAL A 158 -18.01 12.20 10.06
CA VAL A 158 -16.68 11.96 10.61
C VAL A 158 -16.72 10.78 11.58
N LEU A 159 -17.76 10.69 12.41
CA LEU A 159 -17.97 9.55 13.32
C LEU A 159 -18.26 8.26 12.54
N ASP A 160 -19.10 8.34 11.50
CA ASP A 160 -19.39 7.23 10.60
C ASP A 160 -18.11 6.73 9.90
N PHE A 161 -17.20 7.62 9.51
CA PHE A 161 -15.91 7.24 8.95
C PHE A 161 -15.10 6.37 9.93
N PHE A 162 -14.99 6.78 11.19
CA PHE A 162 -14.29 6.00 12.22
C PHE A 162 -14.98 4.66 12.51
N ARG A 163 -16.31 4.66 12.59
CA ARG A 163 -17.12 3.45 12.77
C ARG A 163 -16.89 2.46 11.63
N ASN A 164 -16.92 2.93 10.38
CA ASN A 164 -16.67 2.09 9.20
C ASN A 164 -15.24 1.52 9.19
N CYS A 165 -14.24 2.27 9.68
CA CYS A 165 -12.88 1.75 9.82
C CYS A 165 -12.79 0.59 10.84
N LEU A 166 -13.55 0.66 11.94
CA LEU A 166 -13.64 -0.42 12.92
C LEU A 166 -14.36 -1.65 12.35
N ILE A 167 -15.53 -1.47 11.73
CA ILE A 167 -16.31 -2.56 11.13
C ILE A 167 -15.50 -3.27 10.04
N TRP A 168 -14.69 -2.53 9.28
CA TRP A 168 -13.79 -3.14 8.30
C TRP A 168 -12.75 -4.06 8.94
N MET A 169 -12.22 -3.71 10.13
CA MET A 169 -11.32 -4.58 10.87
C MET A 169 -12.00 -5.89 11.25
N GLU A 170 -13.26 -5.85 11.69
CA GLU A 170 -14.06 -7.03 11.99
C GLU A 170 -14.15 -7.98 10.79
N SER A 171 -14.60 -7.45 9.64
CA SER A 171 -14.72 -8.19 8.39
C SER A 171 -13.38 -8.82 7.96
N SER A 172 -12.29 -8.08 8.14
CA SER A 172 -10.94 -8.54 7.80
C SER A 172 -10.43 -9.64 8.73
N LEU A 173 -10.66 -9.53 10.05
CA LEU A 173 -10.22 -10.50 11.05
C LEU A 173 -11.04 -11.79 11.00
N LYS A 174 -12.34 -11.73 10.64
CA LYS A 174 -13.17 -12.93 10.38
C LYS A 174 -12.58 -13.81 9.29
N ARG A 175 -12.02 -13.22 8.23
CA ARG A 175 -11.42 -13.97 7.11
C ARG A 175 -9.98 -14.45 7.38
N LEU A 176 -9.31 -13.89 8.39
CA LEU A 176 -7.91 -14.17 8.65
C LEU A 176 -7.74 -15.49 9.45
N LYS A 177 -7.25 -16.54 8.78
CA LYS A 177 -7.03 -17.86 9.40
C LYS A 177 -6.20 -17.82 10.69
N TYR A 178 -5.17 -16.99 10.75
CA TYR A 178 -4.32 -16.82 11.95
C TYR A 178 -5.10 -16.25 13.15
N PHE A 179 -6.08 -15.37 12.89
CA PHE A 179 -6.94 -14.85 13.95
C PHE A 179 -7.95 -15.91 14.40
N GLN A 180 -8.45 -16.73 13.46
CA GLN A 180 -9.34 -17.85 13.77
C GLN A 180 -8.64 -19.04 14.45
N SER A 181 -7.31 -19.12 14.44
CA SER A 181 -6.57 -20.21 15.07
C SER A 181 -6.21 -19.95 16.54
N VAL A 182 -6.22 -18.70 17.00
CA VAL A 182 -5.91 -18.35 18.40
C VAL A 182 -7.11 -18.56 19.32
N SER A 183 -6.85 -18.76 20.60
CA SER A 183 -7.87 -18.94 21.64
C SER A 183 -8.78 -17.71 21.77
N ASN A 184 -10.01 -17.90 22.26
CA ASN A 184 -10.95 -16.80 22.47
C ASN A 184 -10.42 -15.77 23.48
N THR A 185 -9.68 -16.21 24.50
CA THR A 185 -8.99 -15.34 25.46
C THR A 185 -7.97 -14.46 24.74
N THR A 186 -7.12 -15.05 23.89
CA THR A 186 -6.16 -14.30 23.07
C THR A 186 -6.88 -13.30 22.16
N ARG A 187 -7.97 -13.70 21.46
CA ARG A 187 -8.75 -12.78 20.62
C ARG A 187 -9.27 -11.59 21.41
N HIS A 188 -9.87 -11.83 22.58
CA HIS A 188 -10.38 -10.75 23.44
C HIS A 188 -9.29 -9.74 23.80
N VAL A 189 -8.09 -10.20 24.21
CA VAL A 189 -6.94 -9.33 24.52
C VAL A 189 -6.50 -8.52 23.28
N LEU A 190 -6.35 -9.16 22.13
CA LEU A 190 -5.94 -8.47 20.89
C LEU A 190 -6.97 -7.42 20.46
N LEU A 191 -8.27 -7.71 20.60
CA LEU A 191 -9.33 -6.75 20.30
C LEU A 191 -9.30 -5.58 21.28
N LYS A 192 -9.25 -5.84 22.59
CA LYS A 192 -9.25 -4.80 23.63
C LYS A 192 -8.11 -3.80 23.43
N HIS A 193 -6.91 -4.28 23.10
CA HIS A 193 -5.71 -3.43 23.08
C HIS A 193 -5.32 -2.91 21.69
N ASN A 194 -5.53 -3.67 20.62
CA ASN A 194 -4.89 -3.38 19.33
C ASN A 194 -5.86 -2.93 18.23
N ILE A 195 -7.14 -3.34 18.27
CA ILE A 195 -8.03 -3.11 17.12
C ILE A 195 -8.30 -1.62 16.87
N ARG A 196 -8.42 -0.81 17.92
CA ARG A 196 -8.58 0.65 17.80
C ARG A 196 -7.41 1.26 17.03
N SER A 197 -6.19 0.90 17.41
CA SER A 197 -4.96 1.40 16.79
C SER A 197 -4.84 0.90 15.33
N CYS A 198 -5.23 -0.34 15.06
CA CYS A 198 -5.28 -0.88 13.69
C CYS A 198 -6.31 -0.15 12.81
N ALA A 199 -7.51 0.12 13.34
CA ALA A 199 -8.55 0.86 12.64
C ALA A 199 -8.11 2.29 12.33
N SER A 200 -7.45 2.98 13.26
CA SER A 200 -6.87 4.30 13.02
C SER A 200 -5.84 4.26 11.88
N PHE A 201 -4.91 3.31 11.91
CA PHE A 201 -3.86 3.16 10.89
C PHE A 201 -4.45 2.85 9.50
N ASN A 202 -5.51 2.02 9.44
CA ASN A 202 -6.26 1.79 8.21
C ASN A 202 -7.04 3.05 7.75
N GLY A 203 -7.58 3.83 8.68
CA GLY A 203 -8.21 5.12 8.37
C GLY A 203 -7.25 6.11 7.70
N PHE A 204 -5.99 6.13 8.10
CA PHE A 204 -4.95 6.90 7.41
C PHE A 204 -4.72 6.42 5.96
N LEU A 205 -4.71 5.11 5.72
CA LEU A 205 -4.63 4.57 4.36
C LEU A 205 -5.82 5.01 3.50
N VAL A 206 -7.05 4.93 4.03
CA VAL A 206 -8.28 5.33 3.32
C VAL A 206 -8.28 6.82 3.02
N THR A 207 -7.99 7.66 4.02
CA THR A 207 -7.91 9.13 3.84
C THR A 207 -6.83 9.53 2.84
N ARG A 208 -5.69 8.81 2.77
CA ARG A 208 -4.65 9.04 1.75
C ARG A 208 -5.16 8.68 0.35
N LYS A 209 -5.73 7.48 0.19
CA LYS A 209 -6.15 6.94 -1.12
C LYS A 209 -7.27 7.76 -1.75
N LEU A 210 -8.25 8.18 -0.95
CA LEU A 210 -9.37 9.00 -1.42
C LEU A 210 -9.09 10.50 -1.35
N VAL A 211 -7.88 10.89 -0.90
CA VAL A 211 -7.47 12.29 -0.78
C VAL A 211 -8.45 13.12 0.05
N LEU A 212 -9.04 12.49 1.09
CA LEU A 212 -10.14 13.03 1.90
C LEU A 212 -9.83 14.41 2.48
N PHE A 213 -8.58 14.63 2.89
CA PHE A 213 -8.15 15.89 3.49
C PHE A 213 -8.04 17.07 2.53
N ASN A 214 -8.14 16.84 1.21
CA ASN A 214 -8.23 17.93 0.24
C ASN A 214 -9.66 18.51 0.17
N GLU A 215 -10.66 17.81 0.70
CA GLU A 215 -12.06 18.28 0.71
C GLU A 215 -12.30 19.29 1.85
N PRO A 216 -12.57 20.57 1.56
CA PRO A 216 -12.65 21.61 2.60
C PRO A 216 -13.78 21.38 3.61
N TRP A 217 -14.90 20.82 3.16
CA TRP A 217 -16.05 20.54 4.01
C TRP A 217 -15.77 19.43 5.02
N LEU A 218 -14.91 18.46 4.68
CA LEU A 218 -14.56 17.38 5.58
C LEU A 218 -13.67 17.91 6.69
N THR A 219 -12.65 18.69 6.33
CA THR A 219 -11.78 19.39 7.29
C THR A 219 -12.60 20.26 8.24
N HIS A 220 -13.58 21.02 7.72
CA HIS A 220 -14.51 21.79 8.57
C HIS A 220 -15.39 20.90 9.48
N SER A 221 -15.79 19.71 9.03
CA SER A 221 -16.55 18.75 9.84
C SER A 221 -15.70 18.16 10.97
N PHE A 222 -14.41 17.90 10.72
CA PHE A 222 -13.48 17.46 11.76
C PHE A 222 -13.34 18.51 12.86
N TYR A 223 -13.22 19.80 12.52
CA TYR A 223 -13.13 20.90 13.48
C TYR A 223 -14.38 21.05 14.39
N LYS A 224 -15.53 20.48 14.00
CA LYS A 224 -16.74 20.48 14.85
C LYS A 224 -16.68 19.45 15.99
N ILE A 225 -15.81 18.44 15.87
CA ILE A 225 -15.69 17.34 16.84
C ILE A 225 -14.35 17.41 17.57
N PHE A 226 -13.28 17.75 16.85
CA PHE A 226 -11.90 17.72 17.33
C PHE A 226 -11.30 19.12 17.29
N ASP A 227 -10.38 19.38 18.21
CA ASP A 227 -9.65 20.65 18.25
C ASP A 227 -8.62 20.78 17.10
N GLU A 228 -8.13 22.00 16.93
CA GLU A 228 -7.18 22.33 15.87
C GLU A 228 -5.81 21.69 16.04
N GLN A 229 -5.32 21.53 17.28
CA GLN A 229 -4.01 20.96 17.55
C GLN A 229 -3.98 19.47 17.17
N LEU A 230 -5.08 18.77 17.45
CA LEU A 230 -5.27 17.38 17.07
C LEU A 230 -5.25 17.21 15.54
N LEU A 231 -5.94 18.10 14.81
CA LEU A 231 -5.95 18.07 13.34
C LEU A 231 -4.57 18.34 12.74
N ILE A 232 -3.83 19.32 13.26
CA ILE A 232 -2.44 19.59 12.83
C ILE A 232 -1.57 18.34 13.03
N SER A 233 -1.74 17.65 14.17
CA SER A 233 -1.02 16.41 14.46
C SER A 233 -1.38 15.29 13.48
N ILE A 234 -2.67 15.12 13.17
CA ILE A 234 -3.17 14.17 12.17
C ILE A 234 -2.57 14.48 10.77
N PHE A 235 -2.60 15.73 10.32
CA PHE A 235 -2.05 16.12 9.03
C PHE A 235 -0.54 15.86 8.92
N LYS A 236 0.21 16.10 10.02
CA LYS A 236 1.65 15.83 10.07
C LYS A 236 1.96 14.34 9.91
N ILE A 237 1.17 13.47 10.53
CA ILE A 237 1.29 12.01 10.37
C ILE A 237 0.93 11.63 8.93
N HIS A 238 -0.21 12.13 8.43
CA HIS A 238 -0.71 11.82 7.09
C HIS A 238 0.33 12.13 6.03
N LYS A 239 0.95 13.32 6.07
CA LYS A 239 1.98 13.76 5.11
C LYS A 239 3.16 12.78 5.00
N ASN A 240 3.59 12.18 6.12
CA ASN A 240 4.77 11.33 6.20
C ASN A 240 4.44 9.83 6.10
N PHE A 241 3.18 9.47 5.96
CA PHE A 241 2.71 8.08 5.92
C PHE A 241 3.12 7.39 4.62
N ASP A 242 3.59 6.13 4.70
CA ASP A 242 3.88 5.33 3.51
C ASP A 242 2.60 5.14 2.67
N LEU A 243 2.72 5.02 1.36
CA LEU A 243 1.61 4.85 0.42
C LEU A 243 1.50 3.41 -0.09
N ASN A 244 2.47 2.54 0.20
CA ASN A 244 2.41 1.17 -0.27
C ASN A 244 1.37 0.37 0.54
N ASP A 245 0.24 0.09 -0.11
CA ASP A 245 -0.90 -0.66 0.44
C ASP A 245 -0.50 -2.02 1.02
N ILE A 246 0.37 -2.77 0.34
CA ILE A 246 0.81 -4.10 0.79
C ILE A 246 1.64 -3.98 2.07
N VAL A 247 2.56 -3.01 2.12
CA VAL A 247 3.37 -2.73 3.32
C VAL A 247 2.46 -2.39 4.51
N ILE A 248 1.46 -1.54 4.30
CA ILE A 248 0.52 -1.13 5.35
C ILE A 248 -0.33 -2.31 5.81
N LYS A 249 -0.87 -3.11 4.89
CA LYS A 249 -1.62 -4.33 5.21
C LYS A 249 -0.80 -5.31 6.03
N LEU A 250 0.46 -5.54 5.65
CA LEU A 250 1.38 -6.37 6.43
C LEU A 250 1.67 -5.76 7.81
N PHE A 251 1.85 -4.45 7.89
CA PHE A 251 2.07 -3.76 9.16
C PHE A 251 0.84 -3.78 10.08
N LEU A 252 -0.38 -3.70 9.54
CA LEU A 252 -1.62 -3.89 10.29
C LEU A 252 -1.67 -5.28 10.95
N LEU A 253 -1.19 -6.32 10.25
CA LEU A 253 -1.08 -7.68 10.80
C LEU A 253 -0.02 -7.75 11.92
N VAL A 254 1.09 -7.03 11.79
CA VAL A 254 2.07 -6.90 12.88
C VAL A 254 1.45 -6.23 14.11
N MET A 255 0.69 -5.15 13.90
CA MET A 255 0.06 -4.41 15.00
C MET A 255 -1.05 -5.21 15.68
N ILE A 256 -1.93 -5.90 14.95
CA ILE A 256 -3.05 -6.61 15.57
C ILE A 256 -2.58 -7.76 16.48
N PHE A 257 -1.49 -8.45 16.13
CA PHE A 257 -0.88 -9.52 16.93
C PHE A 257 0.20 -9.03 17.90
N SER A 258 0.39 -7.71 18.05
CA SER A 258 1.30 -7.18 19.06
C SER A 258 0.77 -7.45 20.47
N SER A 259 1.66 -7.56 21.46
CA SER A 259 1.24 -7.72 22.85
C SER A 259 0.42 -6.52 23.36
N ASN A 260 0.78 -5.30 22.97
CA ASN A 260 -0.01 -4.09 23.27
C ASN A 260 0.34 -2.92 22.33
N CYS A 261 -0.64 -2.42 21.58
CA CYS A 261 -0.55 -1.21 20.75
C CYS A 261 -1.36 -0.02 21.31
N SER A 262 -1.85 -0.12 22.55
CA SER A 262 -2.56 0.95 23.24
C SER A 262 -1.60 1.80 24.08
N PRO A 263 -1.88 3.09 24.36
CA PRO A 263 -1.22 3.77 25.48
C PRO A 263 -1.35 2.89 26.72
N LEU A 264 -0.26 2.77 27.50
CA LEU A 264 -0.11 1.92 28.67
C LEU A 264 -1.30 2.08 29.65
N THR A 265 -2.40 1.38 29.40
CA THR A 265 -3.47 1.17 30.36
C THR A 265 -2.93 0.11 31.30
N PHE A 266 -2.32 0.55 32.40
CA PHE A 266 -1.90 -0.35 33.46
C PHE A 266 -3.17 -0.96 34.07
N ASP A 267 -3.46 -2.20 33.69
CA ASP A 267 -4.56 -2.97 34.26
C ASP A 267 -4.03 -3.70 35.49
N GLN A 268 -4.49 -3.32 36.68
CA GLN A 268 -4.08 -3.95 37.95
C GLN A 268 -4.49 -5.43 38.03
N SER A 269 -5.35 -5.92 37.12
CA SER A 269 -5.84 -7.29 37.06
C SER A 269 -5.00 -8.24 36.19
N TYR A 270 -3.76 -7.89 35.82
CA TYR A 270 -2.89 -8.69 34.94
C TYR A 270 -2.56 -10.08 35.54
N GLN A 271 -3.36 -11.10 35.20
CA GLN A 271 -3.26 -12.48 35.69
C GLN A 271 -2.32 -13.35 34.82
N MET A 272 -1.82 -14.46 35.36
CA MET A 272 -0.89 -15.41 34.70
C MET A 272 -1.41 -16.00 33.37
N GLU A 273 -2.73 -16.14 33.17
CA GLU A 273 -3.35 -16.54 31.88
C GLU A 273 -3.04 -15.57 30.73
N SER A 274 -2.65 -14.33 31.03
CA SER A 274 -2.19 -13.35 30.04
C SER A 274 -0.85 -13.73 29.39
N LEU A 275 -0.03 -14.59 30.02
CA LEU A 275 1.31 -14.91 29.53
C LEU A 275 1.26 -15.93 28.38
N GLU A 276 0.44 -16.98 28.47
CA GLU A 276 0.26 -17.96 27.39
C GLU A 276 -0.42 -17.32 26.16
N SER A 277 -1.43 -16.49 26.39
CA SER A 277 -2.07 -15.70 25.32
C SER A 277 -1.11 -14.69 24.67
N SER A 278 -0.17 -14.14 25.45
CA SER A 278 0.92 -13.31 24.90
C SER A 278 1.89 -14.12 24.04
N LEU A 279 2.20 -15.37 24.39
CA LEU A 279 3.12 -16.21 23.60
C LEU A 279 2.51 -16.63 22.25
N GLU A 280 1.23 -17.01 22.21
CA GLU A 280 0.52 -17.34 20.97
C GLU A 280 0.53 -16.17 19.98
N SER A 281 0.20 -14.97 20.47
CA SER A 281 0.15 -13.76 19.65
C SER A 281 1.54 -13.33 19.17
N LEU A 282 2.56 -13.38 20.03
CA LEU A 282 3.95 -13.06 19.66
C LEU A 282 4.51 -14.00 18.58
N HIS A 283 4.18 -15.30 18.62
CA HIS A 283 4.60 -16.23 17.57
C HIS A 283 4.02 -15.84 16.20
N ILE A 284 2.74 -15.52 16.15
CA ILE A 284 2.08 -15.06 14.92
C ILE A 284 2.62 -13.70 14.47
N GLN A 285 2.89 -12.81 15.41
CA GLN A 285 3.51 -11.52 15.13
C GLN A 285 4.88 -11.68 14.47
N ASP A 286 5.73 -12.59 14.95
CA ASP A 286 7.06 -12.85 14.38
C ASP A 286 6.99 -13.29 12.91
N ILE A 287 5.98 -14.11 12.56
CA ILE A 287 5.71 -14.51 11.17
C ILE A 287 5.46 -13.26 10.31
N PHE A 288 4.61 -12.33 10.76
CA PHE A 288 4.27 -11.13 9.99
C PHE A 288 5.38 -10.08 9.99
N VAL A 289 6.14 -9.93 11.07
CA VAL A 289 7.33 -9.07 11.12
C VAL A 289 8.38 -9.56 10.13
N THR A 290 8.65 -10.87 10.13
CA THR A 290 9.57 -11.51 9.18
C THR A 290 9.07 -11.33 7.75
N LEU A 291 7.79 -11.53 7.49
CA LEU A 291 7.19 -11.36 6.16
C LEU A 291 7.30 -9.90 5.67
N LEU A 292 6.95 -8.94 6.52
CA LEU A 292 7.05 -7.50 6.25
C LEU A 292 8.50 -7.11 5.95
N TRP A 293 9.44 -7.51 6.79
CA TRP A 293 10.85 -7.16 6.61
C TRP A 293 11.41 -7.72 5.30
N LYS A 294 11.16 -9.00 5.01
CA LYS A 294 11.59 -9.62 3.75
C LYS A 294 10.92 -8.98 2.53
N TYR A 295 9.65 -8.61 2.64
CA TYR A 295 8.95 -7.90 1.56
C TYR A 295 9.55 -6.50 1.31
N LEU A 296 9.88 -5.76 2.37
CA LEU A 296 10.57 -4.47 2.25
C LEU A 296 11.95 -4.63 1.60
N LEU A 297 12.75 -5.61 2.03
CA LEU A 297 14.06 -5.91 1.42
C LEU A 297 13.93 -6.28 -0.07
N TYR A 298 12.96 -7.13 -0.39
CA TYR A 298 12.66 -7.54 -1.76
C TYR A 298 12.30 -6.35 -2.65
N GLN A 299 11.44 -5.45 -2.16
CA GLN A 299 10.87 -4.38 -2.95
C GLN A 299 11.80 -3.16 -3.08
N TYR A 300 12.56 -2.85 -2.03
CA TYR A 300 13.26 -1.56 -1.92
C TYR A 300 14.77 -1.69 -1.68
N GLY A 301 15.27 -2.88 -1.33
CA GLY A 301 16.65 -3.06 -0.89
C GLY A 301 16.88 -2.57 0.56
N PRO A 302 18.07 -2.84 1.13
CA PRO A 302 18.29 -2.75 2.58
C PRO A 302 18.18 -1.35 3.18
N MET A 303 18.72 -0.33 2.50
CA MET A 303 18.73 1.05 3.01
C MET A 303 17.30 1.63 3.03
N GLU A 304 16.59 1.54 1.91
CA GLU A 304 15.23 2.06 1.79
C GLU A 304 14.23 1.23 2.62
N ALA A 305 14.44 -0.08 2.74
CA ALA A 305 13.66 -0.93 3.65
C ALA A 305 13.75 -0.47 5.10
N THR A 306 14.97 -0.16 5.57
CA THR A 306 15.20 0.37 6.93
C THR A 306 14.46 1.70 7.13
N ILE A 307 14.61 2.63 6.19
CA ILE A 307 13.97 3.95 6.26
C ILE A 307 12.44 3.79 6.34
N ARG A 308 11.85 2.97 5.48
CA ARG A 308 10.40 2.72 5.46
C ARG A 308 9.90 2.06 6.74
N TYR A 309 10.63 1.07 7.24
CA TYR A 309 10.29 0.43 8.51
C TYR A 309 10.29 1.43 9.67
N VAL A 310 11.32 2.28 9.75
CA VAL A 310 11.39 3.35 10.76
C VAL A 310 10.23 4.33 10.62
N ILE A 311 9.85 4.71 9.40
CA ILE A 311 8.69 5.58 9.15
C ILE A 311 7.38 4.94 9.65
N LEU A 312 7.17 3.63 9.41
CA LEU A 312 5.98 2.91 9.89
C LEU A 312 5.92 2.89 11.42
N VAL A 313 7.05 2.56 12.07
CA VAL A 313 7.14 2.55 13.55
C VAL A 313 6.91 3.95 14.12
N LYS A 314 7.51 4.98 13.52
CA LYS A 314 7.29 6.36 13.94
C LYS A 314 5.81 6.77 13.78
N ALA A 315 5.20 6.43 12.65
CA ALA A 315 3.78 6.71 12.41
C ALA A 315 2.88 6.03 13.44
N MET A 316 3.20 4.77 13.82
CA MET A 316 2.50 4.06 14.90
C MET A 316 2.59 4.81 16.23
N VAL A 317 3.79 5.25 16.63
CA VAL A 317 4.01 6.00 17.88
C VAL A 317 3.28 7.35 17.87
N ASP A 318 3.39 8.11 16.77
CA ASP A 318 2.69 9.39 16.63
C ASP A 318 1.16 9.18 16.71
N MET A 319 0.64 8.10 16.12
CA MET A 319 -0.78 7.75 16.19
C MET A 319 -1.26 7.37 17.58
N ILE A 320 -0.43 6.69 18.38
CA ILE A 320 -0.77 6.39 19.79
C ILE A 320 -1.00 7.70 20.56
N SER A 321 -0.18 8.73 20.30
CA SER A 321 -0.35 10.05 20.93
C SER A 321 -1.62 10.75 20.46
N VAL A 322 -1.90 10.77 19.15
CA VAL A 322 -3.13 11.35 18.59
C VAL A 322 -4.38 10.64 19.12
N LYS A 323 -4.36 9.30 19.20
CA LYS A 323 -5.45 8.49 19.75
C LYS A 323 -5.76 8.89 21.20
N ALA A 324 -4.73 9.07 22.03
CA ALA A 324 -4.90 9.47 23.43
C ALA A 324 -5.63 10.82 23.54
N GLN A 325 -5.34 11.76 22.64
CA GLN A 325 -6.05 13.04 22.55
C GLN A 325 -7.50 12.85 22.08
N MET A 326 -7.73 12.04 21.04
CA MET A 326 -9.08 11.76 20.54
C MET A 326 -10.00 11.13 21.59
N SER A 327 -9.47 10.23 22.44
CA SER A 327 -10.23 9.59 23.53
C SER A 327 -10.69 10.56 24.62
N SER A 328 -10.22 11.82 24.63
CA SER A 328 -10.77 12.86 25.51
C SER A 328 -12.11 13.43 25.03
N VAL A 329 -12.49 13.17 23.78
CA VAL A 329 -13.75 13.65 23.18
C VAL A 329 -14.86 12.64 23.43
N LEU A 330 -15.80 12.97 24.32
CA LEU A 330 -16.86 12.06 24.79
C LEU A 330 -17.68 11.43 23.66
N VAL A 331 -18.18 12.24 22.72
CA VAL A 331 -19.03 11.74 21.61
C VAL A 331 -18.27 10.73 20.73
N TYR A 332 -16.97 10.93 20.54
CA TYR A 332 -16.13 9.98 19.82
C TYR A 332 -15.90 8.71 20.65
N GLU A 333 -15.53 8.85 21.92
CA GLU A 333 -15.24 7.72 22.80
C GLU A 333 -16.47 6.84 23.04
N ASP A 334 -17.66 7.42 23.18
CA ASP A 334 -18.93 6.69 23.30
C ASP A 334 -19.22 5.85 22.04
N MET A 335 -19.09 6.44 20.85
CA MET A 335 -19.25 5.73 19.58
C MET A 335 -18.25 4.58 19.43
N ILE A 336 -16.98 4.81 19.81
CA ILE A 336 -15.95 3.78 19.79
C ILE A 336 -16.32 2.65 20.76
N ASN A 337 -16.72 2.97 21.99
CA ASN A 337 -17.06 1.98 23.01
C ASN A 337 -18.27 1.12 22.62
N GLU A 338 -19.31 1.73 22.05
CA GLU A 338 -20.48 1.01 21.52
C GLU A 338 -20.07 0.06 20.39
N THR A 339 -19.36 0.57 19.39
CA THR A 339 -18.89 -0.23 18.24
C THR A 339 -17.97 -1.36 18.71
N MET A 340 -17.08 -1.12 19.67
CA MET A 340 -16.19 -2.15 20.24
C MET A 340 -16.96 -3.29 20.91
N LYS A 341 -18.07 -3.01 21.60
CA LYS A 341 -18.93 -4.05 22.19
C LYS A 341 -19.57 -4.92 21.11
N GLU A 342 -20.00 -4.34 20.00
CA GLU A 342 -20.52 -5.07 18.83
C GLU A 342 -19.45 -5.99 18.24
N LEU A 343 -18.24 -5.47 18.04
CA LEU A 343 -17.11 -6.23 17.50
C LEU A 343 -16.69 -7.39 18.41
N GLU A 344 -16.62 -7.15 19.71
CA GLU A 344 -16.24 -8.18 20.68
C GLU A 344 -17.23 -9.34 20.66
N ARG A 345 -18.53 -9.05 20.64
CA ARG A 345 -19.56 -10.07 20.44
C ARG A 345 -19.30 -10.83 19.15
N SER A 346 -19.16 -10.14 18.03
CA SER A 346 -19.07 -10.82 16.72
C SER A 346 -17.78 -11.62 16.47
N LEU A 347 -16.68 -11.28 17.13
CA LEU A 347 -15.35 -11.88 16.90
C LEU A 347 -14.94 -12.91 17.96
N VAL A 348 -15.51 -12.83 19.16
CA VAL A 348 -15.14 -13.69 20.31
C VAL A 348 -16.32 -14.58 20.72
N LEU A 349 -17.51 -13.99 20.82
CA LEU A 349 -18.73 -14.65 21.24
C LEU A 349 -19.50 -15.07 19.99
N GLN A 350 -19.00 -16.09 19.28
CA GLN A 350 -19.78 -16.69 18.19
C GLN A 350 -21.11 -17.19 18.77
N ASP A 351 -22.20 -16.47 18.50
CA ASP A 351 -23.57 -17.00 18.67
C ASP A 351 -23.79 -18.17 17.70
#